data_AF-A0A973JLJ1-F1
#
_entry.id   AF-A0A973JLJ1-F1
#
_cell.length_a   1.000
_cell.length_b   1.000
_cell.length_c   1.000
_cell.angle_alpha   90.00
_cell.angle_beta   90.00
_cell.angle_gamma   90.00
#
_symmetry.space_group_name_H-M   'P 1'
#
loop_
_entity.id
_entity.type
_entity.pdbx_description
1 polymer ?
#
loop_
_entity_poly.entity_id
_entity_poly.type
_entity_poly.pdbx_seq_one_letter_code
_entity_poly.pdbx_strand_id
1 'polypeptide(L)'
;MSLKEAYKKKAEAELELAQARLVEFKAKTKSFTAETRLKYAEQVENLEHGVNATQIKIKELGAAGEDAWEHLKDSLESGLRSISTGVSDIADKLKG
;
A
#
# COMPACT_ATOMS: atom_id res chain seq x y z
N MET A 1 -21.68 -9.92 10.55
CA MET A 1 -20.37 -9.49 10.02
C MET A 1 -19.31 -10.05 10.96
N SER A 2 -18.42 -10.91 10.46
CA SER A 2 -17.37 -11.49 11.31
C SER A 2 -16.23 -10.50 11.53
N LEU A 3 -15.38 -10.77 12.54
CA LEU A 3 -14.17 -9.96 12.79
C LEU A 3 -13.26 -9.93 11.56
N LYS A 4 -13.13 -11.07 10.87
CA LYS A 4 -12.40 -11.21 9.60
C LYS A 4 -12.95 -10.27 8.52
N GLU A 5 -14.28 -10.23 8.33
CA GLU A 5 -14.90 -9.35 7.34
C GLU A 5 -14.72 -7.87 7.66
N ALA A 6 -14.86 -7.48 8.92
CA ALA A 6 -14.63 -6.10 9.36
C ALA A 6 -13.17 -5.68 9.12
N TYR A 7 -12.23 -6.56 9.46
CA TYR A 7 -10.81 -6.33 9.22
C TYR A 7 -10.47 -6.26 7.72
N LYS A 8 -11.01 -7.15 6.89
CA LYS A 8 -10.84 -7.13 5.43
C LYS A 8 -11.28 -5.80 4.84
N LYS A 9 -12.47 -5.29 5.20
CA LYS A 9 -12.95 -4.00 4.70
C LYS A 9 -12.06 -2.82 5.13
N LYS A 10 -11.55 -2.85 6.36
CA LYS A 10 -10.59 -1.84 6.84
C LYS A 10 -9.32 -1.86 5.99
N ALA A 11 -8.74 -3.03 5.77
CA ALA A 11 -7.54 -3.20 4.96
C ALA A 11 -7.76 -2.77 3.50
N GLU A 12 -8.93 -3.09 2.92
CA GLU A 12 -9.31 -2.65 1.57
C GLU A 12 -9.37 -1.12 1.47
N ALA A 13 -9.95 -0.45 2.46
CA ALA A 13 -10.01 1.02 2.49
C ALA A 13 -8.62 1.67 2.61
N GLU A 14 -7.75 1.14 3.48
CA GLU A 14 -6.37 1.63 3.61
C GLU A 14 -5.58 1.43 2.31
N LEU A 15 -5.79 0.30 1.63
CA LEU A 15 -5.13 0.01 0.36
C LEU A 15 -5.64 0.92 -0.78
N GLU A 16 -6.94 1.21 -0.82
CA GLU A 16 -7.52 2.15 -1.79
C GLU A 16 -6.94 3.56 -1.65
N LEU A 17 -6.77 4.03 -0.41
CA LEU A 17 -6.08 5.30 -0.14
C LEU A 17 -4.62 5.27 -0.64
N ALA A 18 -3.91 4.17 -0.43
CA ALA A 18 -2.55 4.01 -0.93
C ALA A 18 -2.47 4.00 -2.46
N GLN A 19 -3.43 3.36 -3.14
CA GLN A 19 -3.55 3.38 -4.59
C GLN A 19 -3.80 4.80 -5.13
N ALA A 20 -4.68 5.55 -4.48
CA ALA A 20 -4.93 6.95 -4.84
C ALA A 20 -3.67 7.81 -4.70
N ARG A 21 -2.92 7.63 -3.61
CA ARG A 21 -1.62 8.30 -3.40
C ARG A 21 -0.59 7.90 -4.46
N LEU A 22 -0.52 6.62 -4.82
CA LEU A 22 0.37 6.14 -5.87
C LEU A 22 0.08 6.81 -7.22
N VAL A 23 -1.21 6.97 -7.58
CA VAL A 23 -1.62 7.70 -8.80
C VAL A 23 -1.18 9.16 -8.73
N GLU A 24 -1.41 9.83 -7.60
CA GLU A 24 -0.96 11.22 -7.37
C GLU A 24 0.56 11.35 -7.54
N PHE A 25 1.33 10.44 -6.95
CA PHE A 25 2.78 10.41 -7.00
C PHE A 25 3.30 10.18 -8.43
N LYS A 26 2.72 9.22 -9.17
CA LYS A 26 3.03 8.97 -10.58
C LYS A 26 2.71 10.16 -11.49
N ALA A 27 1.71 10.97 -11.14
CA ALA A 27 1.42 12.18 -11.88
C ALA A 27 2.46 13.27 -11.58
N LYS A 28 2.81 13.49 -10.31
CA LYS A 28 3.77 14.51 -9.87
C LYS A 28 5.19 14.28 -10.41
N THR A 29 5.62 13.02 -10.57
CA THR A 29 6.95 12.72 -11.15
C THR A 29 7.19 13.25 -12.54
N LYS A 30 6.12 13.43 -13.32
CA LYS A 30 6.21 13.92 -14.70
C LYS A 30 6.70 15.37 -14.76
N SER A 31 6.55 16.12 -13.67
CA SER A 31 6.93 17.54 -13.57
C SER A 31 8.32 17.75 -12.96
N PHE A 32 9.02 16.69 -12.53
CA PHE A 32 10.35 16.81 -11.91
C PHE A 32 11.50 16.79 -12.93
N THR A 33 12.66 17.29 -12.49
CA THR A 33 13.93 17.14 -13.20
C THR A 33 14.28 15.66 -13.37
N ALA A 34 15.14 15.33 -14.36
CA ALA A 34 15.51 13.95 -14.66
C ALA A 34 16.10 13.20 -13.45
N GLU A 35 16.93 13.85 -12.64
CA GLU A 35 17.56 13.28 -11.45
C GLU A 35 16.54 12.98 -10.34
N THR A 36 15.67 13.95 -10.03
CA THR A 36 14.60 13.78 -9.03
C THR A 36 13.60 12.74 -9.48
N ARG A 37 13.30 12.69 -10.79
CA ARG A 37 12.42 11.68 -11.38
C ARG A 37 12.96 10.27 -11.21
N LEU A 38 14.27 10.04 -11.38
CA LEU A 38 14.86 8.71 -11.20
C LEU A 38 14.74 8.22 -9.75
N LYS A 39 15.15 9.06 -8.79
CA LYS A 39 15.09 8.73 -7.35
C LYS A 39 13.66 8.51 -6.84
N TYR A 40 12.71 9.24 -7.42
CA TYR A 40 11.30 9.12 -7.04
C TYR A 40 10.62 7.94 -7.74
N ALA A 41 10.98 7.65 -8.99
CA ALA A 41 10.44 6.51 -9.73
C ALA A 41 10.70 5.19 -8.99
N GLU A 42 11.90 4.98 -8.44
CA GLU A 42 12.23 3.78 -7.65
C GLU A 42 11.31 3.65 -6.42
N GLN A 43 11.08 4.73 -5.68
CA GLN A 43 10.24 4.69 -4.49
C GLN A 43 8.76 4.46 -4.82
N VAL A 44 8.27 5.07 -5.91
CA VAL A 44 6.93 4.84 -6.42
C VAL A 44 6.75 3.41 -6.89
N GLU A 45 7.74 2.84 -7.56
CA GLU A 45 7.72 1.44 -7.98
C GLU A 45 7.71 0.50 -6.77
N ASN A 46 8.55 0.75 -5.77
CA ASN A 46 8.54 0.00 -4.51
C ASN A 46 7.18 0.07 -3.79
N LEU A 47 6.57 1.26 -3.75
CA LEU A 47 5.23 1.45 -3.20
C LEU A 47 4.18 0.66 -4.00
N GLU A 48 4.26 0.68 -5.33
CA GLU A 48 3.37 -0.08 -6.22
C GLU A 48 3.48 -1.59 -5.99
N HIS A 49 4.70 -2.11 -5.88
CA HIS A 49 4.93 -3.51 -5.53
C HIS A 49 4.33 -3.87 -4.17
N GLY A 50 4.50 -3.02 -3.16
CA GLY A 50 3.90 -3.20 -1.83
C GLY A 50 2.37 -3.22 -1.88
N VAL A 51 1.75 -2.28 -2.61
CA VAL A 51 0.31 -2.21 -2.83
C VAL A 51 -0.21 -3.47 -3.50
N ASN A 52 0.43 -3.92 -4.59
CA ASN A 52 0.02 -5.12 -5.31
C ASN A 52 0.14 -6.38 -4.44
N ALA A 53 1.24 -6.53 -3.70
CA ALA A 53 1.44 -7.66 -2.78
C ALA A 53 0.38 -7.67 -1.66
N THR A 54 0.07 -6.51 -1.10
CA THR A 54 -0.95 -6.35 -0.04
C THR A 54 -2.33 -6.65 -0.58
N GLN A 55 -2.63 -6.27 -1.82
CA GLN A 55 -3.89 -6.60 -2.50
C GLN A 55 -4.08 -8.12 -2.64
N ILE A 56 -3.02 -8.85 -2.97
CA ILE A 56 -3.05 -10.32 -3.06
C ILE A 56 -3.35 -10.90 -1.68
N LYS A 57 -2.67 -10.44 -0.63
CA LYS A 57 -2.90 -10.90 0.75
C LYS A 57 -4.32 -10.64 1.25
N ILE A 58 -4.94 -9.50 0.90
CA ILE A 58 -6.35 -9.22 1.22
C ILE A 58 -7.29 -10.26 0.60
N LYS A 59 -7.01 -10.68 -0.65
CA LYS A 59 -7.78 -11.71 -1.34
C LYS A 59 -7.61 -13.07 -0.66
N GLU A 60 -6.38 -13.42 -0.28
CA GLU A 60 -6.06 -14.65 0.46
C GLU A 60 -6.77 -14.69 1.83
N LEU A 61 -6.76 -13.57 2.57
CA LEU A 61 -7.49 -13.44 3.84
C LEU A 61 -9.01 -13.61 3.67
N GLY A 62 -9.57 -13.17 2.54
CA GLY A 62 -10.96 -13.41 2.18
C GLY A 62 -11.29 -14.89 1.99
N ALA A 63 -10.38 -15.66 1.40
CA ALA A 63 -10.52 -17.09 1.15
C ALA A 63 -10.19 -17.97 2.38
N ALA A 64 -9.48 -17.43 3.37
CA ALA A 64 -9.07 -18.16 4.56
C ALA A 64 -10.23 -18.52 5.50
N GLY A 65 -10.12 -19.67 6.16
CA GLY A 65 -11.01 -20.10 7.24
C GLY A 65 -10.78 -19.34 8.56
N GLU A 66 -11.63 -19.57 9.56
CA GLU A 66 -11.59 -18.88 10.85
C GLU A 66 -10.33 -19.19 11.69
N ASP A 67 -9.70 -20.35 11.50
CA ASP A 67 -8.43 -20.70 12.17
C ASP A 67 -7.18 -20.15 11.46
N ALA A 68 -7.27 -19.75 10.19
CA ALA A 68 -6.11 -19.39 9.36
C ALA A 68 -5.94 -17.87 9.15
N TRP A 69 -7.02 -17.09 9.31
CA TRP A 69 -6.99 -15.66 8.98
C TRP A 69 -6.17 -14.81 9.95
N GLU A 70 -6.01 -15.22 11.22
CA GLU A 70 -5.24 -14.47 12.21
C GLU A 70 -3.74 -14.41 11.86
N HIS A 71 -3.19 -15.48 11.29
CA HIS A 71 -1.81 -15.49 10.79
C HIS A 71 -1.64 -14.59 9.55
N LEU A 72 -2.63 -14.59 8.66
CA LEU A 72 -2.63 -13.72 7.48
C LEU A 72 -2.79 -12.24 7.85
N LYS A 73 -3.52 -11.95 8.94
CA LYS A 73 -3.74 -10.62 9.49
C LYS A 73 -2.42 -9.92 9.81
N ASP A 74 -1.53 -10.56 10.57
CA ASP A 74 -0.24 -9.96 10.97
C ASP A 74 0.62 -9.57 9.74
N SER A 75 0.69 -10.49 8.77
CA SER A 75 1.42 -10.26 7.52
C SER A 75 0.81 -9.12 6.68
N LEU A 76 -0.50 -8.91 6.78
CA LEU A 76 -1.20 -7.82 6.13
C LEU A 76 -1.00 -6.49 6.87
N GLU A 77 -1.05 -6.48 8.20
CA GLU A 77 -0.78 -5.28 9.02
C GLU A 77 0.64 -4.76 8.77
N SER A 78 1.62 -5.66 8.67
CA SER A 78 2.99 -5.29 8.32
C SER A 78 3.10 -4.68 6.91
N GLY A 79 2.38 -5.24 5.93
CA GLY A 79 2.30 -4.70 4.57
C GLY A 79 1.70 -3.29 4.53
N LEU A 80 0.54 -3.10 5.18
CA LEU A 80 -0.12 -1.79 5.27
C LEU A 80 0.74 -0.75 5.98
N ARG A 81 1.44 -1.14 7.06
CA ARG A 81 2.39 -0.24 7.75
C ARG A 81 3.55 0.19 6.86
N SER A 82 4.08 -0.75 6.07
CA SER A 82 5.17 -0.48 5.13
C SER A 82 4.72 0.46 4.02
N ILE A 83 3.52 0.25 3.48
CA ILE A 83 2.87 1.15 2.51
C ILE A 83 2.69 2.55 3.12
N SER A 84 2.14 2.66 4.34
CA SER A 84 1.93 3.94 5.00
C SER A 84 3.23 4.71 5.22
N THR A 85 4.30 4.01 5.56
CA THR A 85 5.64 4.59 5.72
C THR A 85 6.17 5.10 4.38
N GLY A 86 6.07 4.28 3.33
CA GLY A 86 6.47 4.66 1.98
C GLY A 86 5.68 5.85 1.43
N VAL A 87 4.36 5.90 1.67
CA VAL A 87 3.52 7.05 1.30
C VAL A 87 3.98 8.33 2.00
N SER A 88 4.30 8.25 3.28
CA SER A 88 4.75 9.41 4.07
C SER A 88 6.11 9.92 3.59
N ASP A 89 7.08 9.03 3.41
CA ASP A 89 8.42 9.36 2.93
C ASP A 89 8.39 10.02 1.54
N ILE A 90 7.58 9.46 0.64
CA ILE A 90 7.37 10.02 -0.69
C ILE A 90 6.68 11.40 -0.60
N ALA A 91 5.65 11.53 0.23
CA ALA A 91 4.93 12.79 0.41
C ALA A 91 5.81 13.90 1.01
N ASP A 92 6.72 13.59 1.92
CA ASP A 92 7.64 14.57 2.49
C ASP A 92 8.70 15.02 1.47
N LYS A 93 9.17 14.11 0.61
CA LYS A 93 10.05 14.44 -0.51
C LYS A 93 9.38 15.30 -1.59
N LEU A 94 8.05 15.26 -1.72
CA LEU A 94 7.29 16.12 -2.63
C LEU A 94 7.10 17.56 -2.13
N LYS A 95 7.18 17.78 -0.81
CA LYS A 95 6.95 19.10 -0.21
C LYS A 95 8.21 19.97 -0.17
N GLY A 96 9.39 19.34 -0.21
CA GLY A 96 10.70 20.00 -0.24
C GLY A 96 11.15 20.32 -1.65
#